data_AF-A0A1D6FM10-F1
#
_entry.id   AF-A0A1D6FM10-F1
#
_cell.length_a   1.000
_cell.length_b   1.000
_cell.length_c   1.000
_cell.angle_alpha   90.00
_cell.angle_beta   90.00
_cell.angle_gamma   90.00
#
_symmetry.space_group_name_H-M   'P 1'
#
loop_
_entity.id
_entity.type
_entity.pdbx_description
1 polymer ?
#
loop_
_entity_poly.entity_id
_entity_poly.type
_entity_poly.pdbx_seq_one_letter_code
_entity_poly.pdbx_strand_id
1 'polypeptide(L)'
;MSRPNKAPFSGVTEDLKGRAGCYKQDWNHGFRSGLRILAPTLYIFFASAVPVIAFGEQLSKDTDSALTTVETLASTAICGIIHSIIGGQPLLIVGVAEPTIIMYTYIYNFAKNQPNLGEKMFLPWAAWVCIWTAVMLFLMAIFNVAAILNKFTRFAGELFGMLITILFMQEAIKLAGAQGHRYMALVCHMAHMYFRFHYGFNTIVTNALDKIPAAWQRSLIADYGVPLMVILWTALSYSLPSRIPSGVPRRLFTPLPWEPKSLQHWTVAKVIRQFVTMTSGFSAFYDFHFLH
;
A
#
# COMPACT_ATOMS: atom_id res chain seq x y z
N MET A 1 -27.94 -18.23 11.86
CA MET A 1 -28.46 -16.96 12.42
C MET A 1 -28.09 -16.89 13.90
N SER A 2 -26.92 -16.33 14.24
CA SER A 2 -26.59 -15.98 15.61
C SER A 2 -27.34 -14.69 15.98
N ARG A 3 -27.97 -14.66 17.17
CA ARG A 3 -28.61 -13.45 17.70
C ARG A 3 -27.55 -12.36 17.85
N PRO A 4 -27.84 -11.07 17.56
CA PRO A 4 -26.90 -10.01 17.86
C PRO A 4 -26.74 -9.92 19.38
N ASN A 5 -25.61 -10.38 19.90
CA ASN A 5 -25.22 -10.15 21.28
C ASN A 5 -25.16 -8.62 21.48
N LYS A 6 -25.98 -8.10 22.40
CA LYS A 6 -26.15 -6.65 22.65
C LYS A 6 -25.06 -6.05 23.55
N ALA A 7 -24.01 -6.81 23.87
CA ALA A 7 -22.95 -6.33 24.75
C ALA A 7 -21.86 -5.63 23.92
N PRO A 8 -21.36 -4.45 24.37
CA PRO A 8 -20.18 -3.86 23.74
C PRO A 8 -19.03 -4.88 23.73
N PHE A 9 -18.23 -4.89 22.66
CA PHE A 9 -17.12 -5.82 22.40
C PHE A 9 -17.47 -7.26 22.00
N SER A 10 -18.74 -7.66 21.92
CA SER A 10 -19.08 -9.05 21.60
C SER A 10 -18.51 -9.51 20.24
N GLY A 11 -18.57 -8.64 19.21
CA GLY A 11 -18.00 -8.92 17.89
C GLY A 11 -16.48 -9.15 17.95
N VAL A 12 -15.75 -8.26 18.63
CA VAL A 12 -14.29 -8.38 18.79
C VAL A 12 -13.91 -9.67 19.50
N THR A 13 -14.65 -10.06 20.55
CA THR A 13 -14.37 -11.32 21.27
C THR A 13 -14.63 -12.56 20.43
N GLU A 14 -15.66 -12.55 19.57
CA GLU A 14 -15.96 -13.64 18.65
C GLU A 14 -14.87 -13.77 17.58
N ASP A 15 -14.42 -12.66 17.01
CA ASP A 15 -13.35 -12.62 16.01
C ASP A 15 -12.01 -13.13 16.59
N LEU A 16 -11.66 -12.69 17.81
CA LEU A 16 -10.45 -13.16 18.50
C LEU A 16 -10.48 -14.66 18.78
N LYS A 17 -11.64 -15.18 19.24
CA LYS A 17 -11.80 -16.61 19.52
C LYS A 17 -11.71 -17.44 18.24
N GLY A 18 -12.29 -16.96 17.15
CA GLY A 18 -12.17 -17.59 15.83
C GLY A 18 -10.72 -17.65 15.35
N ARG A 19 -9.98 -16.54 15.46
CA ARG A 19 -8.58 -16.46 15.05
C ARG A 19 -7.65 -17.32 15.90
N ALA A 20 -7.84 -17.33 17.22
CA ALA A 20 -6.96 -18.04 18.16
C ALA A 20 -6.88 -19.55 17.88
N GLY A 21 -7.98 -20.17 17.43
CA GLY A 21 -8.00 -21.60 17.08
C GLY A 21 -7.12 -21.95 15.87
N CYS A 22 -7.06 -21.05 14.88
CA CYS A 22 -6.28 -21.27 13.65
C CYS A 22 -4.83 -20.79 13.76
N TYR A 23 -4.54 -19.83 14.65
CA TYR A 23 -3.24 -19.16 14.72
C TYR A 23 -2.07 -20.14 14.87
N LYS A 24 -2.20 -21.13 15.76
CA LYS A 24 -1.16 -22.15 15.96
C LYS A 24 -0.95 -23.04 14.71
N GLN A 25 -2.01 -23.30 13.97
CA GLN A 25 -1.95 -24.11 12.75
C GLN A 25 -1.23 -23.36 11.63
N ASP A 26 -1.46 -22.05 11.49
CA ASP A 26 -0.82 -21.23 10.46
C ASP A 26 0.72 -21.24 10.58
N TRP A 27 1.25 -21.09 11.79
CA TRP A 27 2.69 -21.17 12.02
C TRP A 27 3.24 -22.56 11.70
N ASN A 28 2.58 -23.62 12.15
CA ASN A 28 2.99 -24.99 11.86
C ASN A 28 2.96 -25.31 10.36
N HIS A 29 1.93 -24.85 9.64
CA HIS A 29 1.83 -25.01 8.20
C HIS A 29 2.89 -24.17 7.47
N GLY A 30 3.11 -22.93 7.89
CA GLY A 30 4.13 -22.04 7.32
C GLY A 30 5.54 -22.66 7.39
N PHE A 31 5.93 -23.21 8.53
CA PHE A 31 7.23 -23.90 8.66
C PHE A 31 7.32 -25.19 7.85
N ARG A 32 6.21 -25.94 7.69
CA ARG A 32 6.17 -27.17 6.89
C ARG A 32 6.20 -26.92 5.38
N SER A 33 5.75 -25.77 4.92
CA SER A 33 5.74 -25.41 3.50
C SER A 33 7.14 -25.22 2.89
N GLY A 34 8.18 -25.01 3.72
CA GLY A 34 9.58 -24.93 3.28
C GLY A 34 9.80 -23.90 2.17
N LEU A 35 10.52 -24.28 1.11
CA LEU A 35 10.86 -23.37 -0.01
C LEU A 35 9.68 -23.06 -0.96
N ARG A 36 8.54 -23.74 -0.83
CA ARG A 36 7.38 -23.50 -1.72
C ARG A 36 6.68 -22.17 -1.43
N ILE A 37 6.78 -21.66 -0.21
CA ILE A 37 6.16 -20.37 0.16
C ILE A 37 6.91 -19.17 -0.42
N LEU A 38 8.21 -19.32 -0.69
CA LEU A 38 9.07 -18.23 -1.16
C LEU A 38 8.61 -17.66 -2.52
N ALA A 39 8.13 -18.51 -3.43
CA ALA A 39 7.66 -18.06 -4.73
C ALA A 39 6.42 -17.14 -4.63
N PRO A 40 5.32 -17.56 -3.97
CA PRO A 40 4.19 -16.66 -3.69
C PRO A 40 4.59 -15.42 -2.90
N THR A 41 5.49 -15.54 -1.91
CA THR A 41 5.97 -14.39 -1.14
C THR A 41 6.69 -13.37 -2.02
N LEU A 42 7.59 -13.81 -2.90
CA LEU A 42 8.29 -12.91 -3.84
C LEU A 42 7.32 -12.28 -4.84
N TYR A 43 6.37 -13.06 -5.36
CA TYR A 43 5.35 -12.54 -6.28
C TYR A 43 4.53 -11.42 -5.64
N ILE A 44 3.97 -11.69 -4.45
CA ILE A 44 3.18 -10.70 -3.70
C ILE A 44 4.03 -9.50 -3.27
N PHE A 45 5.30 -9.72 -2.92
CA PHE A 45 6.22 -8.63 -2.62
C PHE A 45 6.36 -7.66 -3.79
N PHE A 46 6.64 -8.14 -5.00
CA PHE A 46 6.73 -7.26 -6.17
C PHE A 46 5.39 -6.64 -6.54
N ALA A 47 4.29 -7.43 -6.47
CA ALA A 47 2.95 -6.94 -6.78
C ALA A 47 2.49 -5.83 -5.83
N SER A 48 2.91 -5.84 -4.56
CA SER A 48 2.56 -4.82 -3.56
C SER A 48 3.56 -3.66 -3.51
N ALA A 49 4.85 -3.90 -3.75
CA ALA A 49 5.87 -2.85 -3.71
C ALA A 49 5.72 -1.83 -4.84
N VAL A 50 5.39 -2.27 -6.06
CA VAL A 50 5.30 -1.38 -7.23
C VAL A 50 4.21 -0.29 -7.06
N PRO A 51 2.96 -0.61 -6.68
CA PRO A 51 1.96 0.41 -6.38
C PRO A 51 2.39 1.37 -5.28
N VAL A 52 2.96 0.86 -4.19
CA VAL A 52 3.41 1.68 -3.04
C VAL A 52 4.50 2.66 -3.46
N ILE A 53 5.41 2.25 -4.35
CA ILE A 53 6.45 3.12 -4.89
C ILE A 53 5.84 4.22 -5.78
N ALA A 54 4.94 3.86 -6.69
CA ALA A 54 4.30 4.83 -7.58
C ALA A 54 3.48 5.86 -6.80
N PHE A 55 2.70 5.39 -5.83
CA PHE A 55 1.89 6.22 -4.95
C PHE A 55 2.71 7.04 -3.95
N GLY A 56 3.81 6.49 -3.44
CA GLY A 56 4.74 7.24 -2.59
C GLY A 56 5.43 8.38 -3.34
N GLU A 57 5.78 8.17 -4.62
CA GLU A 57 6.34 9.22 -5.48
C GLU A 57 5.31 10.31 -5.78
N GLN A 58 4.06 9.93 -6.05
CA GLN A 58 2.96 10.88 -6.21
C GLN A 58 2.74 11.70 -4.93
N LEU A 59 2.68 11.04 -3.77
CA LEU A 59 2.54 11.69 -2.48
C LEU A 59 3.70 12.65 -2.20
N SER A 60 4.93 12.27 -2.55
CA SER A 60 6.12 13.13 -2.40
C SER A 60 6.06 14.37 -3.28
N LYS A 61 5.49 14.29 -4.48
CA LYS A 61 5.30 15.47 -5.35
C LYS A 61 4.20 16.37 -4.83
N ASP A 62 3.08 15.79 -4.40
CA ASP A 62 1.91 16.53 -3.96
C ASP A 62 2.11 17.20 -2.59
N THR A 63 3.05 16.71 -1.78
CA THR A 63 3.36 17.24 -0.44
C THR A 63 4.68 18.02 -0.37
N ASP A 64 5.20 18.51 -1.51
CA ASP A 64 6.48 19.23 -1.61
C ASP A 64 7.66 18.50 -0.90
N SER A 65 7.68 17.17 -0.98
CA SER A 65 8.64 16.27 -0.29
C SER A 65 8.55 16.22 1.24
N ALA A 66 7.44 16.68 1.83
CA ALA A 66 7.17 16.53 3.25
C ALA A 66 6.85 15.08 3.66
N LEU A 67 6.35 14.26 2.73
CA LEU A 67 6.24 12.80 2.88
C LEU A 67 6.90 12.11 1.70
N THR A 68 7.92 11.32 1.96
CA THR A 68 8.73 10.69 0.91
C THR A 68 8.23 9.29 0.56
N THR A 69 8.64 8.81 -0.63
CA THR A 69 8.38 7.44 -1.09
C THR A 69 8.91 6.40 -0.09
N VAL A 70 10.06 6.65 0.53
CA VAL A 70 10.69 5.74 1.50
C VAL A 70 9.85 5.59 2.77
N GLU A 71 9.30 6.69 3.27
CA GLU A 71 8.44 6.67 4.46
C GLU A 71 7.13 5.95 4.20
N THR A 72 6.57 6.12 3.01
CA THR A 72 5.39 5.38 2.55
C THR A 72 5.66 3.87 2.49
N LEU A 73 6.84 3.49 1.99
CA LEU A 73 7.30 2.11 1.90
C LEU A 73 7.55 1.51 3.30
N ALA A 74 8.23 2.26 4.18
CA ALA A 74 8.49 1.86 5.56
C ALA A 74 7.19 1.71 6.36
N SER A 75 6.26 2.66 6.23
CA SER A 75 4.94 2.60 6.87
C SER A 75 4.16 1.36 6.41
N THR A 76 4.14 1.09 5.10
CA THR A 76 3.47 -0.09 4.56
C THR A 76 4.11 -1.39 5.07
N ALA A 77 5.44 -1.46 5.13
CA ALA A 77 6.16 -2.62 5.64
C ALA A 77 5.86 -2.87 7.13
N ILE A 78 5.93 -1.83 7.97
CA ILE A 78 5.64 -1.94 9.42
C ILE A 78 4.19 -2.33 9.64
N CYS A 79 3.24 -1.67 8.97
CA CYS A 79 1.82 -2.01 9.04
C CYS A 79 1.55 -3.44 8.56
N GLY A 80 2.19 -3.87 7.48
CA GLY A 80 2.08 -5.23 6.95
C GLY A 80 2.58 -6.29 7.94
N ILE A 81 3.74 -6.06 8.59
CA ILE A 81 4.27 -6.97 9.62
C ILE A 81 3.31 -7.04 10.81
N ILE A 82 2.89 -5.90 11.34
CA ILE A 82 1.97 -5.84 12.49
C ILE A 82 0.64 -6.53 12.15
N HIS A 83 0.08 -6.26 10.97
CA HIS A 83 -1.17 -6.88 10.51
C HIS A 83 -1.01 -8.38 10.28
N SER A 84 0.13 -8.85 9.79
CA SER A 84 0.36 -10.30 9.60
C SER A 84 0.40 -11.07 10.92
N ILE A 85 0.88 -10.44 12.00
CA ILE A 85 1.03 -11.06 13.32
C ILE A 85 -0.26 -10.96 14.14
N ILE A 86 -0.91 -9.79 14.15
CA ILE A 86 -2.04 -9.47 15.05
C ILE A 86 -3.39 -9.51 14.31
N GLY A 87 -3.40 -9.41 12.99
CA GLY A 87 -4.61 -9.30 12.19
C GLY A 87 -5.50 -10.55 12.19
N GLY A 88 -6.80 -10.31 12.01
CA GLY A 88 -7.81 -11.36 11.90
C GLY A 88 -7.74 -12.15 10.58
N GLN A 89 -7.11 -11.59 9.54
CA GLN A 89 -7.00 -12.20 8.21
C GLN A 89 -5.58 -12.02 7.64
N PRO A 90 -4.66 -12.98 7.84
CA PRO A 90 -3.26 -12.84 7.40
C PRO A 90 -3.08 -12.86 5.87
N LEU A 91 -4.10 -13.27 5.12
CA LEU A 91 -4.13 -13.22 3.65
C LEU A 91 -4.40 -11.81 3.10
N LEU A 92 -4.79 -10.85 3.97
CA LEU A 92 -5.05 -9.48 3.56
C LEU A 92 -3.73 -8.72 3.38
N ILE A 93 -3.56 -8.13 2.19
CA ILE A 93 -2.41 -7.31 1.86
C ILE A 93 -2.75 -5.86 2.20
N VAL A 94 -2.08 -5.32 3.22
CA VAL A 94 -2.20 -3.91 3.58
C VAL A 94 -1.28 -3.09 2.68
N GLY A 95 -1.81 -2.04 2.09
CA GLY A 95 -1.06 -1.14 1.23
C GLY A 95 -1.67 0.27 1.23
N VAL A 96 -0.92 1.21 0.68
CA VAL A 96 -1.42 2.57 0.43
C VAL A 96 -2.24 2.56 -0.85
N ALA A 97 -3.44 3.14 -0.79
CA ALA A 97 -4.33 3.30 -1.92
C ALA A 97 -4.46 4.78 -2.30
N GLU A 98 -4.83 5.06 -3.54
CA GLU A 98 -5.01 6.42 -4.07
C GLU A 98 -5.93 7.30 -3.20
N PRO A 99 -7.09 6.83 -2.69
CA PRO A 99 -7.94 7.66 -1.83
C PRO A 99 -7.22 8.16 -0.56
N THR A 100 -6.28 7.36 -0.04
CA THR A 100 -5.44 7.77 1.09
C THR A 100 -4.52 8.91 0.68
N ILE A 101 -3.88 8.83 -0.49
CA ILE A 101 -2.99 9.89 -1.01
C ILE A 101 -3.76 11.19 -1.19
N ILE A 102 -4.94 11.13 -1.84
CA ILE A 102 -5.80 12.30 -2.05
C ILE A 102 -6.14 12.97 -0.71
N MET A 103 -6.44 12.18 0.32
CA MET A 103 -6.69 12.69 1.66
C MET A 103 -5.46 13.38 2.26
N TYR A 104 -4.27 12.78 2.15
CA TYR A 104 -3.03 13.41 2.62
C TYR A 104 -2.70 14.70 1.87
N THR A 105 -2.88 14.74 0.56
CA THR A 105 -2.73 15.94 -0.26
C THR A 105 -3.72 17.04 0.17
N TYR A 106 -4.97 16.67 0.48
CA TYR A 106 -5.94 17.61 1.01
C TYR A 106 -5.54 18.17 2.38
N ILE A 107 -5.11 17.31 3.31
CA ILE A 107 -4.62 17.71 4.63
C ILE A 107 -3.39 18.63 4.51
N TYR A 108 -2.49 18.33 3.57
CA TYR A 108 -1.31 19.16 3.28
C TYR A 108 -1.71 20.54 2.77
N ASN A 109 -2.57 20.60 1.75
CA ASN A 109 -3.08 21.87 1.20
C ASN A 109 -3.85 22.68 2.26
N PHE A 110 -4.63 22.01 3.11
CA PHE A 110 -5.31 22.65 4.23
C PHE A 110 -4.33 23.27 5.22
N ALA A 111 -3.29 22.52 5.63
CA ALA A 111 -2.26 23.02 6.54
C ALA A 111 -1.47 24.20 5.94
N LYS A 112 -1.16 24.14 4.64
CA LYS A 112 -0.45 25.19 3.90
C LYS A 112 -1.26 26.47 3.75
N ASN A 113 -2.57 26.34 3.54
CA ASN A 113 -3.47 27.47 3.35
C ASN A 113 -3.88 28.16 4.67
N GLN A 114 -3.60 27.54 5.82
CA GLN A 114 -3.89 28.16 7.12
C GLN A 114 -2.71 28.98 7.66
N PRO A 115 -2.92 30.26 8.01
CA PRO A 115 -1.83 31.17 8.41
C PRO A 115 -1.16 30.77 9.74
N ASN A 116 -1.83 29.97 10.57
CA ASN A 116 -1.32 29.56 11.90
C ASN A 116 -0.58 28.20 11.90
N LEU A 117 -0.77 27.36 10.88
CA LEU A 117 -0.17 26.02 10.80
C LEU A 117 1.10 26.04 9.94
N GLY A 118 0.98 26.54 8.71
CA GLY A 118 2.06 26.52 7.73
C GLY A 118 2.52 25.10 7.36
N GLU A 119 3.42 25.03 6.37
CA GLU A 119 3.95 23.78 5.82
C GLU A 119 4.69 22.92 6.87
N LYS A 120 5.42 23.56 7.79
CA LYS A 120 6.24 22.87 8.80
C LYS A 120 5.42 22.10 9.86
N MET A 121 4.16 22.46 10.07
CA MET A 121 3.28 21.81 11.06
C MET A 121 2.34 20.77 10.44
N PHE A 122 2.48 20.47 9.15
CA PHE A 122 1.69 19.44 8.47
C PHE A 122 1.82 18.06 9.14
N LEU A 123 3.03 17.62 9.50
CA LEU A 123 3.25 16.29 10.07
C LEU A 123 2.55 16.12 11.45
N PRO A 124 2.70 17.05 12.42
CA PRO A 124 1.92 17.01 13.65
C PRO A 124 0.40 17.05 13.43
N TRP A 125 -0.06 17.84 12.47
CA TRP A 125 -1.49 17.93 12.14
C TRP A 125 -2.03 16.61 11.57
N ALA A 126 -1.32 16.02 10.61
CA ALA A 126 -1.67 14.71 10.05
C ALA A 126 -1.71 13.63 11.14
N ALA A 127 -0.74 13.63 12.06
CA ALA A 127 -0.74 12.70 13.19
C ALA A 127 -1.94 12.89 14.13
N TRP A 128 -2.38 14.13 14.36
CA TRP A 128 -3.59 14.41 15.14
C TRP A 128 -4.86 13.86 14.47
N VAL A 129 -4.98 14.02 13.15
CA VAL A 129 -6.07 13.41 12.36
C VAL A 129 -6.03 11.88 12.49
N CYS A 130 -4.85 11.27 12.47
CA CYS A 130 -4.71 9.82 12.66
C CYS A 130 -5.14 9.35 14.05
N ILE A 131 -4.88 10.13 15.12
CA ILE A 131 -5.33 9.81 16.49
C ILE A 131 -6.86 9.78 16.55
N TRP A 132 -7.54 10.80 16.01
CA TRP A 132 -9.01 10.81 15.97
C TRP A 132 -9.58 9.70 15.11
N THR A 133 -8.94 9.40 13.99
CA THR A 133 -9.33 8.28 13.14
C THR A 133 -9.23 6.96 13.90
N ALA A 134 -8.15 6.74 14.67
CA ALA A 134 -7.99 5.56 15.52
C ALA A 134 -9.08 5.47 16.59
N VAL A 135 -9.41 6.59 17.27
CA VAL A 135 -10.50 6.64 18.26
C VAL A 135 -11.83 6.26 17.62
N MET A 136 -12.17 6.81 16.44
CA MET A 136 -13.39 6.47 15.73
C MET A 136 -13.43 5.00 15.30
N LEU A 137 -12.31 4.44 14.84
CA LEU A 137 -12.19 3.01 14.53
C LEU A 137 -12.44 2.13 15.75
N PHE A 138 -11.89 2.48 16.92
CA PHE A 138 -12.17 1.77 18.18
C PHE A 138 -13.64 1.84 18.56
N LEU A 139 -14.28 3.02 18.46
CA LEU A 139 -15.70 3.16 18.72
C LEU A 139 -16.54 2.30 17.78
N MET A 140 -16.26 2.31 16.48
CA MET A 140 -16.96 1.48 15.50
C MET A 140 -16.78 -0.02 15.77
N ALA A 141 -15.61 -0.45 16.24
CA ALA A 141 -15.36 -1.83 16.65
C ALA A 141 -16.19 -2.24 17.88
N ILE A 142 -16.30 -1.36 18.88
CA ILE A 142 -17.10 -1.60 20.11
C ILE A 142 -18.59 -1.76 19.77
N PHE A 143 -19.11 -0.92 18.87
CA PHE A 143 -20.51 -0.95 18.44
C PHE A 143 -20.80 -2.00 17.36
N ASN A 144 -19.82 -2.84 17.01
CA ASN A 144 -19.96 -3.88 15.99
C ASN A 144 -20.53 -3.35 14.65
N VAL A 145 -20.05 -2.17 14.23
CA VAL A 145 -20.43 -1.56 12.95
C VAL A 145 -20.05 -2.45 11.76
N ALA A 146 -19.04 -3.32 11.94
CA ALA A 146 -18.63 -4.31 10.96
C ALA A 146 -19.77 -5.25 10.51
N ALA A 147 -20.81 -5.45 11.33
CA ALA A 147 -22.00 -6.21 10.93
C ALA A 147 -22.73 -5.60 9.71
N ILE A 148 -22.56 -4.29 9.44
CA ILE A 148 -23.11 -3.62 8.24
C ILE A 148 -22.47 -4.16 6.97
N LEU A 149 -21.20 -4.62 7.02
CA LEU A 149 -20.52 -5.19 5.85
C LEU A 149 -21.21 -6.45 5.32
N ASN A 150 -21.95 -7.18 6.16
CA ASN A 150 -22.76 -8.33 5.71
C ASN A 150 -23.94 -7.92 4.81
N LYS A 151 -24.31 -6.63 4.80
CA LYS A 151 -25.30 -6.07 3.86
C LYS A 151 -24.68 -5.61 2.55
N PHE A 152 -23.34 -5.57 2.48
CA PHE A 152 -22.64 -5.17 1.28
C PHE A 152 -22.83 -6.26 0.21
N THR A 153 -23.43 -5.89 -0.91
CA THR A 153 -23.76 -6.85 -1.96
C THR A 153 -22.54 -7.13 -2.82
N ARG A 154 -22.56 -8.29 -3.49
CA ARG A 154 -21.55 -8.64 -4.49
C ARG A 154 -21.40 -7.55 -5.57
N PHE A 155 -22.52 -6.95 -5.98
CA PHE A 155 -22.53 -5.83 -6.93
C PHE A 155 -21.72 -4.63 -6.43
N ALA A 156 -21.86 -4.26 -5.16
CA ALA A 156 -21.10 -3.16 -4.58
C ALA A 156 -19.59 -3.47 -4.51
N GLY A 157 -19.23 -4.74 -4.24
CA GLY A 157 -17.84 -5.21 -4.29
C GLY A 157 -17.23 -5.15 -5.70
N GLU A 158 -17.98 -5.60 -6.71
CA GLU A 158 -17.54 -5.54 -8.12
C GLU A 158 -17.39 -4.09 -8.60
N LEU A 159 -18.30 -3.19 -8.22
CA LEU A 159 -18.19 -1.76 -8.52
C LEU A 159 -16.98 -1.11 -7.84
N PHE A 160 -16.71 -1.45 -6.58
CA PHE A 160 -15.55 -0.92 -5.86
C PHE A 160 -14.23 -1.39 -6.50
N GLY A 161 -14.15 -2.65 -6.92
CA GLY A 161 -13.01 -3.17 -7.69
C GLY A 161 -12.84 -2.47 -9.05
N MET A 162 -13.94 -2.21 -9.76
CA MET A 162 -13.92 -1.45 -11.02
C MET A 162 -13.42 -0.02 -10.80
N LEU A 163 -13.90 0.66 -9.75
CA LEU A 163 -13.47 2.02 -9.40
C LEU A 163 -11.96 2.07 -9.15
N ILE A 164 -11.42 1.15 -8.34
CA ILE A 164 -9.99 1.04 -8.08
C ILE A 164 -9.21 0.85 -9.40
N THR A 165 -9.71 0.00 -10.30
CA THR A 165 -9.05 -0.27 -11.58
C THR A 165 -8.99 0.97 -12.47
N ILE A 166 -10.08 1.76 -12.53
CA ILE A 166 -10.13 3.00 -13.30
C ILE A 166 -9.18 4.05 -12.71
N LEU A 167 -9.17 4.18 -11.38
CA LEU A 167 -8.28 5.10 -10.65
C LEU A 167 -6.80 4.79 -10.94
N PHE A 168 -6.39 3.53 -10.81
CA PHE A 168 -5.03 3.09 -11.19
C PHE A 168 -4.69 3.42 -12.65
N MET A 169 -5.64 3.24 -13.58
CA MET A 169 -5.42 3.54 -15.00
C MET A 169 -5.25 5.05 -15.24
N GLN A 170 -6.05 5.88 -14.58
CA GLN A 170 -5.93 7.33 -14.66
C GLN A 170 -4.58 7.82 -14.14
N GLU A 171 -4.11 7.27 -13.02
CA GLU A 171 -2.83 7.65 -12.44
C GLU A 171 -1.65 7.27 -13.36
N ALA A 172 -1.69 6.07 -13.95
CA ALA A 172 -0.71 5.66 -14.95
C ALA A 172 -0.67 6.61 -16.15
N ILE A 173 -1.83 7.09 -16.61
CA ILE A 173 -1.94 8.07 -17.71
C ILE A 173 -1.38 9.43 -17.28
N LYS A 174 -1.69 9.92 -16.08
CA LYS A 174 -1.16 11.20 -15.55
C LYS A 174 0.36 11.18 -15.45
N LEU A 175 0.93 10.12 -14.86
CA LEU A 175 2.37 9.92 -14.74
C LEU A 175 3.06 9.91 -16.11
N ALA A 176 2.47 9.23 -17.10
CA ALA A 176 3.04 9.16 -18.44
C ALA A 176 2.83 10.46 -19.26
N GLY A 177 1.70 11.15 -19.04
CA GLY A 177 1.35 12.42 -19.71
C GLY A 177 2.20 13.59 -19.23
N ALA A 178 2.53 13.64 -17.92
CA ALA A 178 3.40 14.67 -17.34
C ALA A 178 4.83 14.68 -17.95
N GLN A 179 5.26 13.56 -18.51
CA GLN A 179 6.57 13.39 -19.16
C GLN A 179 6.53 13.62 -20.69
N GLY A 180 5.34 13.93 -21.25
CA GLY A 180 5.12 14.27 -22.65
C GLY A 180 4.70 13.09 -23.55
N HIS A 181 4.11 13.41 -24.73
CA HIS A 181 3.53 12.41 -25.64
C HIS A 181 4.52 11.32 -26.13
N ARG A 182 5.81 11.66 -26.27
CA ARG A 182 6.85 10.68 -26.67
C ARG A 182 7.11 9.65 -25.56
N TYR A 183 7.00 10.07 -24.30
CA TYR A 183 7.14 9.17 -23.15
C TYR A 183 5.92 8.26 -23.02
N MET A 184 4.71 8.78 -23.20
CA MET A 184 3.49 7.97 -23.24
C MET A 184 3.56 6.88 -24.31
N ALA A 185 3.98 7.22 -25.54
CA ALA A 185 4.15 6.24 -26.61
C ALA A 185 5.17 5.16 -26.24
N LEU A 186 6.27 5.55 -25.59
CA LEU A 186 7.31 4.63 -25.11
C LEU A 186 6.79 3.71 -23.99
N VAL A 187 6.08 4.24 -22.99
CA VAL A 187 5.45 3.45 -21.91
C VAL A 187 4.44 2.47 -22.48
N CYS A 188 3.56 2.91 -23.39
CA CYS A 188 2.62 2.03 -24.07
C CYS A 188 3.34 0.95 -24.87
N HIS A 189 4.43 1.27 -25.58
CA HIS A 189 5.19 0.29 -26.34
C HIS A 189 5.89 -0.74 -25.43
N MET A 190 6.46 -0.29 -24.30
CA MET A 190 7.05 -1.16 -23.28
C MET A 190 6.00 -2.05 -22.61
N ALA A 191 4.80 -1.53 -22.33
CA ALA A 191 3.69 -2.31 -21.81
C ALA A 191 3.24 -3.38 -22.80
N HIS A 192 3.08 -3.04 -24.09
CA HIS A 192 2.76 -4.03 -25.13
C HIS A 192 3.86 -5.10 -25.28
N MET A 193 5.14 -4.73 -25.23
CA MET A 193 6.23 -5.70 -25.20
C MET A 193 6.14 -6.60 -23.97
N TYR A 194 5.90 -6.04 -22.78
CA TYR A 194 5.73 -6.80 -21.55
C TYR A 194 4.58 -7.79 -21.65
N PHE A 195 3.39 -7.37 -22.10
CA PHE A 195 2.24 -8.26 -22.26
C PHE A 195 2.50 -9.39 -23.26
N ARG A 196 3.09 -9.08 -24.42
CA ARG A 196 3.45 -10.09 -25.44
C ARG A 196 4.48 -11.08 -24.90
N PHE A 197 5.49 -10.58 -24.20
CA PHE A 197 6.54 -11.40 -23.62
C PHE A 197 6.02 -12.26 -22.46
N HIS A 198 5.19 -11.71 -21.57
CA HIS A 198 4.57 -12.45 -20.48
C HIS A 198 3.68 -13.58 -21.00
N TYR A 199 2.84 -13.30 -22.00
CA TYR A 199 1.98 -14.32 -22.61
C TYR A 199 2.80 -15.39 -23.35
N GLY A 200 3.83 -14.97 -24.10
CA GLY A 200 4.76 -15.88 -24.78
C GLY A 200 5.55 -16.75 -23.79
N PHE A 201 6.06 -16.16 -22.72
CA PHE A 201 6.79 -16.86 -21.67
C PHE A 201 5.88 -17.85 -20.93
N ASN A 202 4.68 -17.45 -20.53
CA ASN A 202 3.71 -18.37 -19.91
C ASN A 202 3.39 -19.55 -20.84
N THR A 203 3.22 -19.31 -22.14
CA THR A 203 2.97 -20.37 -23.13
C THR A 203 4.17 -21.30 -23.29
N ILE A 204 5.39 -20.78 -23.29
CA ILE A 204 6.61 -21.59 -23.35
C ILE A 204 6.76 -22.41 -22.06
N VAL A 205 6.49 -21.80 -20.90
CA VAL A 205 6.57 -22.45 -19.59
C VAL A 205 5.52 -23.55 -19.49
N THR A 206 4.25 -23.32 -19.84
CA THR A 206 3.22 -24.37 -19.81
C THR A 206 3.58 -25.53 -20.74
N ASN A 207 4.03 -25.25 -21.96
CA ASN A 207 4.45 -26.27 -22.91
C ASN A 207 5.73 -27.02 -22.48
N ALA A 208 6.64 -26.37 -21.75
CA ALA A 208 7.85 -27.00 -21.19
C ALA A 208 7.53 -27.82 -19.94
N LEU A 209 6.59 -27.35 -19.09
CA LEU A 209 6.12 -28.04 -17.90
C LEU A 209 5.51 -29.41 -18.24
N ASP A 210 4.80 -29.52 -19.36
CA ASP A 210 4.24 -30.78 -19.83
C ASP A 210 5.29 -31.82 -20.24
N LYS A 211 6.52 -31.38 -20.55
CA LYS A 211 7.64 -32.26 -20.88
C LYS A 211 8.47 -32.68 -19.66
N ILE A 212 8.24 -32.09 -18.49
CA ILE A 212 9.00 -32.39 -17.26
C ILE A 212 8.27 -33.49 -16.48
N PRO A 213 8.88 -34.68 -16.28
CA PRO A 213 8.22 -35.79 -15.58
C PRO A 213 8.15 -35.57 -14.06
N ALA A 214 9.03 -34.75 -13.49
CA ALA A 214 9.10 -34.52 -12.05
C ALA A 214 8.14 -33.42 -11.58
N ALA A 215 7.10 -33.80 -10.83
CA ALA A 215 6.08 -32.88 -10.31
C ALA A 215 6.65 -31.73 -9.46
N TRP A 216 7.74 -31.97 -8.72
CA TRP A 216 8.37 -30.95 -7.88
C TRP A 216 9.07 -29.85 -8.71
N GLN A 217 9.72 -30.22 -9.83
CA GLN A 217 10.35 -29.28 -10.76
C GLN A 217 9.31 -28.47 -11.53
N ARG A 218 8.17 -29.11 -11.86
CA ARG A 218 7.03 -28.42 -12.49
C ARG A 218 6.46 -27.32 -11.60
N SER A 219 6.19 -27.64 -10.33
CA SER A 219 5.69 -26.64 -9.36
C SER A 219 6.69 -25.49 -9.21
N LEU A 220 7.98 -25.79 -9.10
CA LEU A 220 9.00 -24.75 -8.92
C LEU A 220 9.05 -23.79 -10.12
N ILE A 221 9.11 -24.29 -11.35
CA ILE A 221 9.18 -23.40 -12.54
C ILE A 221 7.89 -22.59 -12.72
N ALA A 222 6.72 -23.18 -12.45
CA ALA A 222 5.45 -22.49 -12.52
C ALA A 222 5.35 -21.35 -11.49
N ASP A 223 5.79 -21.61 -10.25
CA ASP A 223 5.65 -20.67 -9.14
C ASP A 223 6.68 -19.51 -9.21
N TYR A 224 7.89 -19.76 -9.72
CA TYR A 224 8.97 -18.74 -9.82
C TYR A 224 9.01 -17.98 -11.16
N GLY A 225 8.15 -18.31 -12.12
CA GLY A 225 8.13 -17.68 -13.43
C GLY A 225 7.99 -16.15 -13.37
N VAL A 226 7.06 -15.65 -12.55
CA VAL A 226 6.78 -14.21 -12.49
C VAL A 226 7.90 -13.40 -11.80
N PRO A 227 8.43 -13.78 -10.61
CA PRO A 227 9.59 -13.11 -10.03
C PRO A 227 10.82 -13.13 -10.95
N LEU A 228 11.05 -14.23 -11.67
CA LEU A 228 12.15 -14.35 -12.62
C LEU A 228 11.98 -13.39 -13.81
N MET A 229 10.76 -13.17 -14.30
CA MET A 229 10.47 -12.14 -15.30
C MET A 229 10.82 -10.73 -14.81
N VAL A 230 10.47 -10.39 -13.56
CA VAL A 230 10.81 -9.08 -12.98
C VAL A 230 12.32 -8.88 -12.93
N ILE A 231 13.06 -9.89 -12.48
CA ILE A 231 14.53 -9.84 -12.40
C ILE A 231 15.15 -9.73 -13.79
N LEU A 232 14.72 -10.55 -14.76
CA LEU A 232 15.25 -10.51 -16.12
C LEU A 232 14.99 -9.16 -16.79
N TRP A 233 13.80 -8.58 -16.61
CA TRP A 233 13.47 -7.29 -17.22
C TRP A 233 14.24 -6.14 -16.56
N THR A 234 14.44 -6.23 -15.25
CA THR A 234 15.32 -5.31 -14.52
C THR A 234 16.75 -5.44 -15.05
N ALA A 235 17.30 -6.65 -15.17
CA ALA A 235 18.65 -6.87 -15.70
C ALA A 235 18.81 -6.41 -17.17
N LEU A 236 17.80 -6.61 -18.01
CA LEU A 236 17.77 -6.12 -19.39
C LEU A 236 17.75 -4.59 -19.43
N SER A 237 16.96 -3.96 -18.55
CA SER A 237 16.94 -2.50 -18.39
C SER A 237 18.32 -1.95 -18.01
N TYR A 238 19.10 -2.67 -17.20
CA TYR A 238 20.46 -2.28 -16.83
C TYR A 238 21.50 -2.54 -17.94
N SER A 239 21.24 -3.50 -18.84
CA SER A 239 22.16 -3.87 -19.93
C SER A 239 22.09 -2.95 -21.15
N LEU A 240 21.05 -2.12 -21.29
CA LEU A 240 20.88 -1.22 -22.44
C LEU A 240 21.70 0.10 -22.30
N PRO A 241 22.47 0.52 -23.32
CA PRO A 241 23.38 1.68 -23.23
C PRO A 241 22.69 3.03 -23.00
N SER A 242 23.44 3.91 -22.33
CA SER A 242 23.12 5.17 -21.65
C SER A 242 22.71 6.39 -22.50
N ARG A 243 22.23 6.24 -23.74
CA ARG A 243 21.82 7.40 -24.59
C ARG A 243 20.32 7.71 -24.48
N ILE A 244 19.86 8.15 -23.31
CA ILE A 244 18.46 8.57 -23.09
C ILE A 244 18.47 9.95 -22.40
N PRO A 245 17.58 10.90 -22.77
CA PRO A 245 17.58 12.27 -22.25
C PRO A 245 17.53 12.35 -20.72
N SER A 246 18.23 13.33 -20.15
CA SER A 246 18.50 13.54 -18.71
C SER A 246 17.27 13.85 -17.83
N GLY A 247 16.06 13.90 -18.40
CA GLY A 247 14.82 14.21 -17.67
C GLY A 247 14.02 13.00 -17.18
N VAL A 248 14.41 11.77 -17.57
CA VAL A 248 13.69 10.55 -17.17
C VAL A 248 14.40 9.87 -16.00
N PRO A 249 13.82 9.86 -14.78
CA PRO A 249 14.38 9.11 -13.67
C PRO A 249 14.38 7.62 -14.01
N ARG A 250 15.57 7.06 -14.28
CA ARG A 250 15.78 5.64 -14.62
C ARG A 250 15.62 4.71 -13.42
N ARG A 251 15.72 5.25 -12.22
CA ARG A 251 15.93 4.50 -10.98
C ARG A 251 15.22 5.19 -9.85
N LEU A 252 14.66 4.40 -8.94
CA LEU A 252 14.15 4.91 -7.69
C LEU A 252 15.35 5.34 -6.83
N PHE A 253 15.56 6.64 -6.71
CA PHE A 253 16.54 7.16 -5.76
C PHE A 253 15.85 7.25 -4.40
N THR A 254 16.10 6.26 -3.56
CA THR A 254 15.62 6.24 -2.19
C THR A 254 16.77 6.65 -1.27
N PRO A 255 16.68 7.78 -0.56
CA PRO A 255 17.65 8.09 0.49
C PRO A 255 17.56 7.02 1.56
N LEU A 256 18.70 6.68 2.17
CA LEU A 256 18.74 5.61 3.17
C LEU A 256 17.93 6.03 4.42
N PRO A 257 17.19 5.11 5.07
CA PRO A 257 16.37 5.42 6.24
C PRO A 257 17.12 6.06 7.42
N TRP A 258 18.45 5.91 7.46
CA TRP A 258 19.33 6.44 8.49
C TRP A 258 20.01 7.76 8.11
N GLU A 259 19.65 8.37 6.98
CA GLU A 259 20.17 9.68 6.60
C GLU A 259 19.55 10.82 7.47
N PRO A 260 20.30 11.90 7.73
CA PRO A 260 19.86 13.01 8.58
C PRO A 260 18.54 13.66 8.13
N LYS A 261 18.24 13.63 6.83
CA LYS A 261 16.99 14.15 6.27
C LYS A 261 15.76 13.33 6.71
N SER A 262 15.90 12.02 6.92
CA SER A 262 14.79 11.15 7.38
C SER A 262 14.65 11.15 8.92
N LEU A 263 15.72 11.49 9.64
CA LEU A 263 15.70 11.59 11.12
C LEU A 263 14.86 12.77 11.65
N GLN A 264 14.59 13.81 10.85
CA GLN A 264 13.73 14.93 11.27
C GLN A 264 12.30 14.48 11.61
N HIS A 265 11.80 13.43 10.97
CA HIS A 265 10.44 12.91 11.14
C HIS A 265 10.23 12.19 12.48
N TRP A 266 11.28 11.59 13.08
CA TRP A 266 11.21 10.99 14.42
C TRP A 266 11.05 12.04 15.53
N THR A 267 11.35 13.31 15.23
CA THR A 267 11.12 14.46 16.13
C THR A 267 9.65 14.84 16.24
N VAL A 268 8.80 14.37 15.32
CA VAL A 268 7.36 14.67 15.28
C VAL A 268 6.65 14.19 16.54
N ALA A 269 7.06 13.06 17.14
CA ALA A 269 6.49 12.58 18.41
C ALA A 269 6.68 13.60 19.56
N LYS A 270 7.79 14.34 19.58
CA LYS A 270 8.03 15.41 20.58
C LYS A 270 7.19 16.65 20.28
N VAL A 271 7.02 17.00 19.01
CA VAL A 271 6.22 18.16 18.56
C VAL A 271 4.73 17.91 18.77
N ILE A 272 4.24 16.67 18.56
CA ILE A 272 2.84 16.30 18.89
C ILE A 272 2.55 16.52 20.36
N ARG A 273 3.47 16.16 21.27
CA ARG A 273 3.26 16.40 22.71
C ARG A 273 3.12 17.90 23.01
N GLN A 274 3.87 18.76 22.32
CA GLN A 274 3.73 20.22 22.42
C GLN A 274 2.46 20.76 21.75
N PHE A 275 2.05 20.18 20.61
CA PHE A 275 0.85 20.55 19.87
C PHE A 275 -0.41 20.19 20.65
N VAL A 276 -0.46 19.01 21.26
CA VAL A 276 -1.56 18.55 22.14
C VAL A 276 -1.70 19.45 23.37
N THR A 277 -0.59 19.99 23.90
CA THR A 277 -0.65 21.00 24.97
C THR A 277 -1.06 22.40 24.50
N MET A 278 -0.98 22.71 23.19
CA MET A 278 -1.52 23.95 22.62
C MET A 278 -3.00 23.80 22.23
N THR A 279 -3.41 22.62 21.74
CA THR A 279 -4.80 22.31 21.33
C THR A 279 -5.70 21.82 22.46
N SER A 280 -5.19 21.71 23.69
CA SER A 280 -6.05 21.63 24.90
C SER A 280 -6.91 22.89 25.10
N GLY A 281 -6.70 23.94 24.30
CA GLY A 281 -7.73 24.92 24.02
C GLY A 281 -8.70 24.40 22.94
N PHE A 282 -9.93 24.10 23.34
CA PHE A 282 -11.15 23.70 22.61
C PHE A 282 -11.43 24.32 21.21
N SER A 283 -10.58 25.21 20.68
CA SER A 283 -10.81 26.02 19.47
C SER A 283 -10.75 25.24 18.17
N ALA A 284 -9.91 24.21 18.03
CA ALA A 284 -9.79 23.45 16.78
C ALA A 284 -11.02 22.56 16.49
N PHE A 285 -11.84 22.28 17.52
CA PHE A 285 -13.08 21.51 17.36
C PHE A 285 -14.23 22.37 16.80
N TYR A 286 -14.23 23.67 17.08
CA TYR A 286 -15.23 24.61 16.57
C TYR A 286 -15.07 24.87 15.06
N ASP A 287 -13.84 24.98 14.56
CA ASP A 287 -13.60 25.22 13.14
C ASP A 287 -13.93 23.99 12.26
N PHE A 288 -13.85 22.77 12.80
CA PHE A 288 -14.19 21.55 12.08
C PHE A 288 -15.71 21.32 11.98
N HIS A 289 -16.49 21.83 12.94
CA HIS A 289 -17.95 21.68 12.92
C HIS A 289 -18.66 22.71 12.04
N PHE A 290 -17.99 23.82 11.67
CA PHE A 290 -18.56 24.84 10.79
C PHE A 290 -18.37 24.56 9.28
N LEU A 291 -17.64 23.51 8.92
CA LEU A 291 -17.37 23.14 7.53
C LEU A 291 -18.04 21.84 7.07
N HIS A 292 -18.97 21.30 7.87
CA HIS A 292 -19.77 20.13 7.53
C HIS A 292 -21.25 20.44 7.39
#